data_AF-A0A1X4I168-F1
#
_entry.id   AF-A0A1X4I168-F1
#
_cell.length_a   1.000
_cell.length_b   1.000
_cell.length_c   1.000
_cell.angle_alpha   90.00
_cell.angle_beta   90.00
_cell.angle_gamma   90.00
#
_symmetry.space_group_name_H-M   'P 1'
#
loop_
_entity.id
_entity.type
_entity.pdbx_description
1 polymer ?
#
loop_
_entity_poly.entity_id
_entity_poly.type
_entity_poly.pdbx_seq_one_letter_code
_entity_poly.pdbx_strand_id
1 'polypeptide(L)'
;MAERVTPGRTGGLITLGAADALWAGSTAGSAVPTVSAAFTGSPAHARAGYVLLGGCAVATVRAGGGWGVVEAEVRRAAAELNTVEMDRRDLVRIGPFRDGAKQERDEETLLRWRRRIARELQERDDPERADGRLCHLAGIDWRRILVEKTRDGAQRTWWLPRAVVRLLDVAEHTETRWLRAARTRQTGTTVAESPSRHRQSRTADAPQTTSPDHPTVPLRPYKEELKGHLYSVLSRKPGISRKVAGWTCAVCRTAPAAVLDHCHEHGYVRAPVCHSCNTQERPDHLYGNDIRVADHYTRLFHTHAAEWLRHWHRCPGCRARTTLPLPHLAAWTAHIACRPLRPTHRDPRSSRGRKPCGALRVSWTGSHHAPASCQFTVAVDLCPSGEHRVLAHVPYREAAERFRTWLAETVPAVAAEAGPDRLDDLPTRFRPVIADTSSEGQALF
;
A
#
# COMPACT_ATOMS: atom_id res chain seq x y z
N MET A 1 -10.95 -48.75 40.22
CA MET A 1 -9.61 -49.18 39.75
C MET A 1 -9.68 -49.39 38.24
N ALA A 2 -8.81 -48.66 37.53
CA ALA A 2 -8.32 -48.88 36.17
C ALA A 2 -9.34 -48.99 35.02
N GLU A 3 -9.87 -47.84 34.62
CA GLU A 3 -10.30 -47.56 33.26
C GLU A 3 -9.06 -47.56 32.35
N ARG A 4 -9.10 -48.37 31.30
CA ARG A 4 -7.97 -48.58 30.39
C ARG A 4 -7.77 -47.35 29.51
N VAL A 5 -6.65 -46.67 29.74
CA VAL A 5 -6.09 -45.60 28.92
C VAL A 5 -5.75 -46.12 27.53
N THR A 6 -6.42 -45.60 26.51
CA THR A 6 -6.05 -45.74 25.09
C THR A 6 -4.94 -44.73 24.75
N PRO A 7 -3.80 -45.16 24.17
CA PRO A 7 -2.67 -44.29 23.86
C PRO A 7 -2.78 -43.66 22.46
N GLY A 8 -2.46 -42.36 22.34
CA GLY A 8 -1.99 -41.73 21.09
C GLY A 8 -2.97 -40.84 20.31
N ARG A 9 -3.23 -39.63 20.82
CA ARG A 9 -4.10 -38.59 20.24
C ARG A 9 -3.40 -37.84 19.07
N THR A 10 -3.65 -38.21 17.82
CA THR A 10 -3.34 -37.38 16.64
C THR A 10 -4.34 -36.22 16.55
N GLY A 11 -3.85 -34.99 16.76
CA GLY A 11 -4.67 -33.81 16.93
C GLY A 11 -5.41 -33.36 15.67
N GLY A 12 -6.76 -33.39 15.71
CA GLY A 12 -7.70 -32.49 15.02
C GLY A 12 -7.45 -32.10 13.56
N LEU A 13 -6.71 -32.89 12.79
CA LEU A 13 -6.35 -32.59 11.40
C LEU A 13 -7.45 -33.14 10.49
N ILE A 14 -8.00 -32.28 9.64
CA ILE A 14 -9.05 -32.62 8.68
C ILE A 14 -8.53 -32.46 7.24
N THR A 15 -9.13 -33.21 6.31
CA THR A 15 -8.81 -33.10 4.88
C THR A 15 -9.27 -31.75 4.33
N LEU A 16 -8.68 -31.28 3.21
CA LEU A 16 -9.08 -30.00 2.60
C LEU A 16 -10.57 -29.96 2.21
N GLY A 17 -11.13 -31.06 1.71
CA GLY A 17 -12.56 -31.15 1.39
C GLY A 17 -13.45 -31.10 2.63
N ALA A 18 -13.04 -31.72 3.74
CA ALA A 18 -13.75 -31.59 5.02
C ALA A 18 -13.64 -30.17 5.60
N ALA A 19 -12.52 -29.49 5.38
CA ALA A 19 -12.33 -28.10 5.77
C ALA A 19 -13.23 -27.14 4.96
N ASP A 20 -13.41 -27.40 3.67
CA ASP A 20 -14.37 -26.68 2.81
C ASP A 20 -15.81 -26.83 3.30
N ALA A 21 -16.25 -28.05 3.61
CA ALA A 21 -17.58 -28.29 4.17
C ALA A 21 -17.77 -27.60 5.53
N LEU A 22 -16.76 -27.65 6.40
CA LEU A 22 -16.78 -26.97 7.70
C LEU A 22 -16.85 -25.44 7.53
N TRP A 23 -16.07 -24.88 6.62
CA TRP A 23 -16.07 -23.45 6.32
C TRP A 23 -17.43 -22.99 5.80
N ALA A 24 -17.98 -23.70 4.81
CA ALA A 24 -19.29 -23.40 4.24
C ALA A 24 -20.40 -23.46 5.30
N GLY A 25 -20.43 -24.53 6.11
CA GLY A 25 -21.42 -24.68 7.18
C GLY A 25 -21.29 -23.61 8.27
N SER A 26 -20.06 -23.26 8.66
CA SER A 26 -19.81 -22.29 9.73
C SER A 26 -20.04 -20.84 9.29
N THR A 27 -20.00 -20.54 7.99
CA THR A 27 -20.14 -19.17 7.44
C THR A 27 -21.45 -18.94 6.69
N ALA A 28 -22.37 -19.93 6.65
CA ALA A 28 -23.63 -19.85 5.91
C ALA A 28 -24.51 -18.65 6.27
N GLY A 29 -24.44 -18.17 7.52
CA GLY A 29 -25.17 -17.00 8.02
C GLY A 29 -24.34 -15.71 8.08
N SER A 30 -23.11 -15.70 7.56
CA SER A 30 -22.24 -14.52 7.62
C SER A 30 -22.82 -13.37 6.81
N ALA A 31 -22.67 -12.13 7.31
CA ALA A 31 -23.01 -10.95 6.53
C ALA A 31 -22.12 -10.83 5.28
N VAL A 32 -20.88 -11.33 5.35
CA VAL A 32 -19.91 -11.33 4.25
C VAL A 32 -20.06 -12.63 3.45
N PRO A 33 -20.28 -12.56 2.12
CA PRO A 33 -20.44 -13.77 1.32
C PRO A 33 -19.12 -14.56 1.22
N THR A 34 -19.20 -15.87 1.44
CA THR A 34 -18.07 -16.80 1.36
C THR A 34 -18.23 -17.79 0.21
N VAL A 35 -17.11 -18.34 -0.25
CA VAL A 35 -17.12 -19.50 -1.16
C VAL A 35 -17.10 -20.81 -0.39
N SER A 36 -17.74 -21.84 -0.95
CA SER A 36 -17.74 -23.20 -0.37
C SER A 36 -16.43 -23.97 -0.60
N ALA A 37 -15.65 -23.60 -1.62
CA ALA A 37 -14.39 -24.24 -2.00
C ALA A 37 -13.18 -23.34 -1.70
N ALA A 38 -13.05 -22.84 -0.46
CA ALA A 38 -11.97 -21.93 -0.06
C ALA A 38 -10.59 -22.60 0.04
N PHE A 39 -10.54 -23.92 0.22
CA PHE A 39 -9.30 -24.71 0.33
C PHE A 39 -8.98 -25.49 -0.95
N THR A 40 -10.00 -25.95 -1.68
CA THR A 40 -9.83 -26.74 -2.91
C THR A 40 -9.96 -25.92 -4.19
N GLY A 41 -10.65 -24.76 -4.14
CA GLY A 41 -10.84 -23.86 -5.28
C GLY A 41 -9.66 -22.93 -5.53
N SER A 42 -9.54 -22.43 -6.75
CA SER A 42 -8.60 -21.34 -7.09
C SER A 42 -9.00 -20.05 -6.37
N PRO A 43 -8.05 -19.23 -5.86
CA PRO A 43 -6.60 -19.28 -6.00
C PRO A 43 -5.88 -20.05 -4.87
N ALA A 44 -6.59 -20.86 -4.08
CA ALA A 44 -5.95 -21.59 -2.98
C ALA A 44 -4.86 -22.52 -3.54
N HIS A 45 -3.63 -22.33 -3.05
CA HIS A 45 -2.51 -23.21 -3.32
C HIS A 45 -2.12 -23.87 -2.01
N ALA A 46 -2.81 -24.95 -1.63
CA ALA A 46 -2.45 -25.71 -0.43
C ALA A 46 -0.98 -26.18 -0.43
N ARG A 47 -0.35 -26.28 -1.62
CA ARG A 47 1.09 -26.53 -1.80
C ARG A 47 1.99 -25.38 -1.34
N ALA A 48 1.45 -24.17 -1.21
CA ALA A 48 2.14 -23.00 -0.66
C ALA A 48 2.26 -23.02 0.87
N GLY A 49 1.66 -24.02 1.55
CA GLY A 49 1.78 -24.24 3.00
C GLY A 49 0.78 -23.45 3.85
N TYR A 50 -0.16 -22.72 3.25
CA TYR A 50 -1.24 -22.02 3.95
C TYR A 50 -2.43 -21.70 3.02
N VAL A 51 -3.58 -21.39 3.62
CA VAL A 51 -4.76 -20.80 2.97
C VAL A 51 -5.23 -19.59 3.77
N LEU A 52 -5.65 -18.52 3.10
CA LEU A 52 -6.22 -17.33 3.75
C LEU A 52 -7.74 -17.47 3.87
N LEU A 53 -8.27 -17.19 5.05
CA LEU A 53 -9.70 -17.15 5.37
C LEU A 53 -10.01 -15.88 6.17
N GLY A 54 -10.72 -14.93 5.55
CA GLY A 54 -10.90 -13.60 6.09
C GLY A 54 -9.55 -12.96 6.46
N GLY A 55 -9.39 -12.58 7.72
CA GLY A 55 -8.13 -12.03 8.24
C GLY A 55 -7.08 -13.07 8.65
N CYS A 56 -7.38 -14.37 8.60
CA CYS A 56 -6.54 -15.45 9.14
C CYS A 56 -5.73 -16.18 8.05
N ALA A 57 -4.52 -16.63 8.40
CA ALA A 57 -3.79 -17.65 7.64
C ALA A 57 -3.88 -18.98 8.38
N VAL A 58 -4.40 -20.00 7.70
CA VAL A 58 -4.52 -21.38 8.21
C VAL A 58 -3.41 -22.22 7.58
N ALA A 59 -2.61 -22.88 8.42
CA ALA A 59 -1.48 -23.68 7.94
C ALA A 59 -1.97 -24.95 7.24
N THR A 60 -1.42 -25.26 6.06
CA THR A 60 -1.62 -26.57 5.44
C THR A 60 -0.45 -27.49 5.79
N VAL A 61 -0.77 -28.67 6.31
CA VAL A 61 0.20 -29.68 6.74
C VAL A 61 0.06 -30.89 5.84
N ARG A 62 1.19 -31.50 5.46
CA ARG A 62 1.19 -32.76 4.73
C ARG A 62 1.22 -33.92 5.72
N ALA A 63 0.22 -34.80 5.67
CA ALA A 63 0.12 -35.99 6.51
C ALA A 63 -0.47 -37.16 5.71
N GLY A 64 0.10 -38.36 5.86
CA GLY A 64 -0.48 -39.59 5.29
C GLY A 64 -0.73 -39.55 3.77
N GLY A 65 0.14 -38.89 3.00
CA GLY A 65 0.00 -38.78 1.54
C GLY A 65 -0.88 -37.63 1.03
N GLY A 66 -1.62 -36.95 1.92
CA GLY A 66 -2.51 -35.83 1.59
C GLY A 66 -2.15 -34.52 2.29
N TRP A 67 -2.84 -33.44 1.90
CA TRP A 67 -2.81 -32.15 2.61
C TRP A 67 -4.02 -32.05 3.55
N GLY A 68 -3.79 -31.50 4.74
CA GLY A 68 -4.83 -31.24 5.73
C GLY A 68 -4.60 -29.95 6.50
N VAL A 69 -5.58 -29.56 7.29
CA VAL A 69 -5.56 -28.35 8.13
C VAL A 69 -6.08 -28.67 9.52
N VAL A 70 -5.72 -27.86 10.51
CA VAL A 70 -6.20 -28.02 11.88
C VAL A 70 -7.63 -27.46 11.98
N GLU A 71 -8.58 -28.30 12.35
CA GLU A 71 -10.01 -27.99 12.43
C GLU A 71 -10.33 -26.76 13.29
N ALA A 72 -9.63 -26.63 14.43
CA ALA A 72 -9.79 -25.50 15.34
C ALA A 72 -9.41 -24.15 14.70
N GLU A 73 -8.44 -24.13 13.78
CA GLU A 73 -8.04 -22.89 13.08
C GLU A 73 -9.10 -22.46 12.07
N VAL A 74 -9.75 -23.43 11.39
CA VAL A 74 -10.86 -23.16 10.46
C VAL A 74 -12.06 -22.60 11.22
N ARG A 75 -12.42 -23.19 12.37
CA ARG A 75 -13.50 -22.67 13.22
C ARG A 75 -13.22 -21.27 13.75
N ARG A 76 -11.98 -21.01 14.19
CA ARG A 76 -11.57 -19.67 14.63
C ARG A 76 -11.73 -18.65 13.51
N ALA A 77 -11.25 -18.96 12.31
CA ALA A 77 -11.37 -18.06 11.17
C ALA A 77 -12.83 -17.78 10.79
N ALA A 78 -13.69 -18.80 10.83
CA ALA A 78 -15.12 -18.64 10.57
C ALA A 78 -15.80 -17.77 11.64
N ALA A 79 -15.47 -17.99 12.92
CA ALA A 79 -15.99 -17.17 14.02
C ALA A 79 -15.57 -15.71 13.88
N GLU A 80 -14.29 -15.43 13.59
CA GLU A 80 -13.80 -14.07 13.34
C GLU A 80 -14.56 -13.41 12.17
N LEU A 81 -14.75 -14.12 11.06
CA LEU A 81 -15.52 -13.60 9.92
C LEU A 81 -16.98 -13.30 10.29
N ASN A 82 -17.63 -14.17 11.07
CA ASN A 82 -19.04 -13.99 11.45
C ASN A 82 -19.29 -12.79 12.36
N THR A 83 -18.26 -12.29 13.07
CA THR A 83 -18.38 -11.05 13.86
C THR A 83 -18.38 -9.78 13.00
N VAL A 84 -18.08 -9.89 11.71
CA VAL A 84 -18.01 -8.73 10.83
C VAL A 84 -19.41 -8.27 10.45
N GLU A 85 -19.80 -7.13 11.01
CA GLU A 85 -20.95 -6.38 10.53
C GLU A 85 -20.62 -5.70 9.19
N MET A 86 -21.54 -5.82 8.22
CA MET A 86 -21.36 -5.27 6.89
C MET A 86 -22.60 -4.50 6.45
N ASP A 87 -22.50 -3.18 6.40
CA ASP A 87 -23.45 -2.35 5.68
C ASP A 87 -23.13 -2.40 4.17
N ARG A 88 -24.08 -2.90 3.38
CA ARG A 88 -23.97 -2.96 1.91
C ARG A 88 -23.99 -1.59 1.24
N ARG A 89 -24.43 -0.54 1.94
CA ARG A 89 -24.49 0.84 1.43
C ARG A 89 -23.27 1.67 1.76
N ASP A 90 -22.48 1.31 2.79
CA ASP A 90 -21.16 1.89 3.04
C ASP A 90 -20.13 1.37 2.03
N LEU A 91 -20.35 1.80 0.79
CA LEU A 91 -19.56 1.44 -0.37
C LEU A 91 -18.31 2.29 -0.44
N VAL A 92 -17.20 1.65 -0.78
CA VAL A 92 -15.95 2.34 -1.04
C VAL A 92 -15.40 1.98 -2.40
N ARG A 93 -14.97 3.02 -3.10
CA ARG A 93 -14.43 2.94 -4.45
C ARG A 93 -13.09 2.21 -4.42
N ILE A 94 -12.99 1.13 -5.18
CA ILE A 94 -11.76 0.33 -5.34
C ILE A 94 -11.12 0.48 -6.72
N GLY A 95 -11.87 1.00 -7.70
CA GLY A 95 -11.42 1.31 -9.06
C GLY A 95 -11.83 2.73 -9.51
N PRO A 96 -11.26 3.26 -10.59
CA PRO A 96 -11.30 2.61 -11.89
C PRO A 96 -10.05 1.77 -12.10
N PHE A 97 -10.22 0.61 -12.72
CA PHE A 97 -9.13 -0.22 -13.22
C PHE A 97 -9.07 0.07 -14.72
N ARG A 98 -8.02 0.73 -15.20
CA ARG A 98 -7.91 1.14 -16.62
C ARG A 98 -7.60 -0.06 -17.51
N ASP A 99 -8.00 0.01 -18.78
CA ASP A 99 -7.78 -1.06 -19.76
C ASP A 99 -6.33 -1.11 -20.29
N GLY A 100 -5.73 -2.29 -20.21
CA GLY A 100 -4.94 -2.95 -21.25
C GLY A 100 -3.51 -2.47 -21.60
N ALA A 101 -3.17 -1.17 -21.57
CA ALA A 101 -1.94 -0.73 -22.26
C ALA A 101 -0.94 0.10 -21.43
N LYS A 102 -1.24 0.42 -20.16
CA LYS A 102 -0.37 1.28 -19.33
C LYS A 102 -0.11 0.77 -17.91
N GLN A 103 -0.28 -0.53 -17.68
CA GLN A 103 -0.40 -1.09 -16.34
C GLN A 103 0.92 -1.58 -15.71
N GLU A 104 2.08 -1.39 -16.35
CA GLU A 104 3.35 -1.95 -15.87
C GLU A 104 4.12 -1.10 -14.84
N ARG A 105 3.66 0.11 -14.45
CA ARG A 105 4.44 0.98 -13.54
C ARG A 105 3.78 1.43 -12.24
N ASP A 106 2.48 1.18 -12.04
CA ASP A 106 1.75 1.55 -10.81
C ASP A 106 1.51 0.38 -9.84
N GLU A 107 2.00 -0.81 -10.18
CA GLU A 107 1.69 -2.03 -9.42
C GLU A 107 2.40 -2.14 -8.07
N GLU A 108 3.47 -1.40 -7.82
CA GLU A 108 4.29 -1.59 -6.62
C GLU A 108 3.65 -1.01 -5.34
N THR A 109 2.78 0.00 -5.51
CA THR A 109 2.10 0.73 -4.41
C THR A 109 0.68 0.20 -4.14
N LEU A 110 0.06 -0.46 -5.12
CA LEU A 110 -1.29 -1.02 -4.97
C LEU A 110 -1.28 -2.34 -4.21
N LEU A 111 -2.22 -2.46 -3.25
CA LEU A 111 -2.49 -3.70 -2.54
C LEU A 111 -2.71 -4.84 -3.54
N ARG A 112 -2.07 -5.98 -3.29
CA ARG A 112 -2.10 -7.17 -4.15
C ARG A 112 -3.51 -7.65 -4.43
N TRP A 113 -4.41 -7.59 -3.43
CA TRP A 113 -5.79 -8.00 -3.63
C TRP A 113 -6.51 -7.10 -4.64
N ARG A 114 -6.23 -5.79 -4.67
CA ARG A 114 -6.80 -4.87 -5.68
C ARG A 114 -6.31 -5.20 -7.08
N ARG A 115 -5.03 -5.55 -7.21
CA ARG A 115 -4.47 -5.99 -8.49
C ARG A 115 -5.13 -7.27 -9.00
N ARG A 116 -5.42 -8.23 -8.11
CA ARG A 116 -6.14 -9.45 -8.48
C ARG A 116 -7.55 -9.14 -8.98
N ILE A 117 -8.31 -8.30 -8.25
CA ILE A 117 -9.64 -7.85 -8.69
C ILE A 117 -9.57 -7.13 -10.04
N ALA A 118 -8.61 -6.21 -10.20
CA ALA A 118 -8.44 -5.46 -11.44
C ALA A 118 -8.20 -6.38 -12.65
N ARG A 119 -7.30 -7.35 -12.50
CA ARG A 119 -6.99 -8.35 -13.53
C ARG A 119 -8.20 -9.18 -13.91
N GLU A 120 -8.94 -9.67 -12.92
CA GLU A 120 -10.14 -10.48 -13.19
C GLU A 120 -11.27 -9.69 -13.85
N LEU A 121 -11.40 -8.40 -13.52
CA LEU A 121 -12.39 -7.54 -14.16
C LEU A 121 -12.00 -7.23 -15.61
N GLN A 122 -10.71 -7.17 -15.94
CA GLN A 122 -10.23 -7.03 -17.31
C GLN A 122 -10.42 -8.32 -18.12
N GLU A 123 -10.14 -9.49 -17.53
CA GLU A 123 -10.37 -10.79 -18.16
C GLU A 123 -11.86 -11.03 -18.48
N ARG A 124 -12.77 -10.41 -17.73
CA ARG A 124 -14.23 -10.48 -17.98
C ARG A 124 -14.66 -9.74 -19.25
N ASP A 125 -13.92 -8.72 -19.67
CA ASP A 125 -14.19 -7.99 -20.91
C ASP A 125 -13.53 -8.66 -22.15
N ASP A 126 -12.76 -9.75 -21.96
CA ASP A 126 -12.15 -10.59 -23.01
C ASP A 126 -12.96 -11.90 -23.22
N PRO A 127 -13.76 -12.01 -24.28
CA PRO A 127 -14.65 -13.16 -24.49
C PRO A 127 -13.93 -14.49 -24.73
N GLU A 128 -12.63 -14.50 -25.04
CA GLU A 128 -11.88 -15.74 -25.31
C GLU A 128 -11.36 -16.44 -24.03
N ARG A 129 -11.43 -15.81 -22.85
CA ARG A 129 -10.83 -16.32 -21.61
C ARG A 129 -11.78 -16.45 -20.41
N ALA A 130 -13.08 -16.33 -20.63
CA ALA A 130 -14.11 -16.47 -19.59
C ALA A 130 -14.33 -17.93 -19.16
N ASP A 131 -13.27 -18.64 -18.77
CA ASP A 131 -13.43 -19.87 -18.01
C ASP A 131 -13.92 -19.47 -16.62
N GLY A 132 -15.06 -20.03 -16.19
CA GLY A 132 -15.86 -19.63 -15.02
C GLY A 132 -15.19 -19.86 -13.66
N ARG A 133 -13.91 -19.53 -13.53
CA ARG A 133 -13.09 -19.75 -12.35
C ARG A 133 -13.56 -18.81 -11.25
N LEU A 134 -14.19 -19.40 -10.24
CA LEU A 134 -14.58 -18.75 -9.00
C LEU A 134 -13.30 -18.31 -8.26
N CYS A 135 -12.89 -17.07 -8.44
CA CYS A 135 -11.72 -16.52 -7.78
C CYS A 135 -12.15 -15.76 -6.53
N HIS A 136 -12.11 -16.46 -5.41
CA HIS A 136 -12.30 -15.85 -4.10
C HIS A 136 -11.04 -15.13 -3.64
N LEU A 137 -11.18 -14.21 -2.69
CA LEU A 137 -10.04 -13.60 -1.99
C LEU A 137 -10.19 -13.87 -0.50
N ALA A 138 -9.26 -14.64 0.06
CA ALA A 138 -9.30 -15.06 1.48
C ALA A 138 -10.63 -15.71 1.89
N GLY A 139 -11.10 -16.71 1.15
CA GLY A 139 -12.42 -17.33 1.34
C GLY A 139 -13.66 -16.45 1.06
N ILE A 140 -13.49 -15.17 0.69
CA ILE A 140 -14.58 -14.23 0.45
C ILE A 140 -14.97 -14.23 -1.03
N ASP A 141 -16.26 -14.39 -1.30
CA ASP A 141 -16.86 -14.23 -2.63
C ASP A 141 -17.17 -12.75 -2.88
N TRP A 142 -16.11 -11.98 -3.13
CA TRP A 142 -16.19 -10.53 -3.32
C TRP A 142 -17.02 -10.13 -4.56
N ARG A 143 -17.21 -11.04 -5.53
CA ARG A 143 -17.99 -10.77 -6.74
C ARG A 143 -19.47 -10.56 -6.43
N ARG A 144 -20.02 -11.27 -5.43
CA ARG A 144 -21.44 -11.17 -5.03
C ARG A 144 -21.83 -9.82 -4.42
N ILE A 145 -20.84 -9.02 -4.03
CA ILE A 145 -21.03 -7.74 -3.33
C ILE A 145 -20.30 -6.59 -4.04
N LEU A 146 -19.75 -6.85 -5.22
CA LEU A 146 -19.16 -5.84 -6.08
C LEU A 146 -20.27 -4.98 -6.69
N VAL A 147 -20.14 -3.66 -6.53
CA VAL A 147 -21.07 -2.68 -7.12
C VAL A 147 -20.36 -1.95 -8.25
N GLU A 148 -20.91 -2.09 -9.45
CA GLU A 148 -20.52 -1.32 -10.62
C GLU A 148 -21.35 -0.03 -10.69
N LYS A 149 -20.69 1.10 -10.95
CA LYS A 149 -21.34 2.38 -11.24
C LYS A 149 -20.74 2.98 -12.50
N THR A 150 -21.58 3.25 -13.49
CA THR A 150 -21.24 3.93 -14.74
C THR A 150 -21.64 5.40 -14.61
N ARG A 151 -20.69 6.32 -14.82
CA ARG A 151 -20.99 7.75 -14.91
C ARG A 151 -20.89 8.19 -16.37
N ASP A 152 -21.97 8.76 -16.89
CA ASP A 152 -22.07 9.45 -18.20
C ASP A 152 -21.43 8.70 -19.39
N GLY A 153 -21.57 7.36 -19.41
CA GLY A 153 -21.26 6.53 -20.59
C GLY A 153 -19.79 6.15 -20.83
N ALA A 154 -18.81 6.73 -20.12
CA ALA A 154 -17.40 6.54 -20.47
C ALA A 154 -16.53 5.82 -19.42
N GLN A 155 -16.88 5.81 -18.12
CA GLN A 155 -16.01 5.22 -17.10
C GLN A 155 -16.76 4.34 -16.09
N ARG A 156 -16.45 3.04 -16.09
CA ARG A 156 -16.88 2.07 -15.06
C ARG A 156 -16.10 2.31 -13.78
N THR A 157 -16.82 2.44 -12.66
CA THR A 157 -16.23 2.52 -11.33
C THR A 157 -16.70 1.36 -10.48
N TRP A 158 -15.77 0.75 -9.75
CA TRP A 158 -16.00 -0.45 -8.96
C TRP A 158 -15.96 -0.13 -7.48
N TRP A 159 -16.90 -0.68 -6.73
CA TRP A 159 -17.10 -0.40 -5.31
C TRP A 159 -17.32 -1.68 -4.53
N LEU A 160 -16.81 -1.74 -3.30
CA LEU A 160 -17.06 -2.82 -2.34
C LEU A 160 -17.50 -2.24 -0.98
N PRO A 161 -18.28 -2.97 -0.18
CA PRO A 161 -18.54 -2.60 1.21
C PRO A 161 -17.24 -2.38 2.00
N ARG A 162 -17.18 -1.33 2.82
CA ARG A 162 -15.98 -0.97 3.60
C ARG A 162 -15.47 -2.10 4.48
N ALA A 163 -16.38 -2.86 5.09
CA ALA A 163 -16.04 -3.99 5.94
C ALA A 163 -15.25 -5.06 5.15
N VAL A 164 -15.64 -5.33 3.91
CA VAL A 164 -14.97 -6.30 3.02
C VAL A 164 -13.60 -5.79 2.60
N VAL A 165 -13.49 -4.50 2.27
CA VAL A 165 -12.19 -3.90 1.94
C VAL A 165 -11.22 -4.02 3.13
N ARG A 166 -11.68 -3.72 4.35
CA ARG A 166 -10.88 -3.91 5.56
C ARG A 166 -10.43 -5.36 5.73
N LEU A 167 -11.33 -6.32 5.50
CA LEU A 167 -10.97 -7.76 5.56
C LEU A 167 -9.89 -8.14 4.56
N LEU A 168 -9.96 -7.64 3.32
CA LEU A 168 -8.95 -7.90 2.30
C LEU A 168 -7.60 -7.25 2.63
N ASP A 169 -7.61 -6.04 3.22
CA ASP A 169 -6.41 -5.37 3.72
C ASP A 169 -5.75 -6.17 4.86
N VAL A 170 -6.58 -6.74 5.76
CA VAL A 170 -6.12 -7.64 6.84
C VAL A 170 -5.51 -8.90 6.24
N ALA A 171 -6.22 -9.55 5.31
CA ALA A 171 -5.77 -10.79 4.67
C ALA A 171 -4.38 -10.63 4.04
N GLU A 172 -4.16 -9.55 3.28
CA GLU A 172 -2.88 -9.28 2.62
C GLU A 172 -1.75 -9.02 3.63
N HIS A 173 -2.05 -8.34 4.74
CA HIS A 173 -1.06 -8.12 5.79
C HIS A 173 -0.72 -9.40 6.54
N THR A 174 -1.72 -10.22 6.83
CA THR A 174 -1.55 -11.54 7.45
C THR A 174 -0.70 -12.43 6.54
N GLU A 175 -0.99 -12.46 5.23
CA GLU A 175 -0.18 -13.17 4.23
C GLU A 175 1.28 -12.68 4.24
N THR A 176 1.47 -11.36 4.22
CA THR A 176 2.82 -10.76 4.24
C THR A 176 3.59 -11.14 5.51
N ARG A 177 2.92 -11.14 6.67
CA ARG A 177 3.52 -11.56 7.95
C ARG A 177 3.88 -13.05 7.94
N TRP A 178 2.98 -13.90 7.43
CA TRP A 178 3.20 -15.33 7.30
C TRP A 178 4.43 -15.63 6.45
N LEU A 179 4.52 -15.02 5.27
CA LEU A 179 5.66 -15.18 4.36
C LEU A 179 6.97 -14.70 4.97
N ARG A 180 6.98 -13.56 5.70
CA ARG A 180 8.17 -13.07 6.41
C ARG A 180 8.61 -14.03 7.52
N ALA A 181 7.66 -14.59 8.27
CA ALA A 181 7.94 -15.56 9.33
C ALA A 181 8.52 -16.87 8.76
N ALA A 182 7.95 -17.39 7.67
CA ALA A 182 8.44 -18.57 6.97
C ALA A 182 9.89 -18.39 6.47
N ARG A 183 10.21 -17.24 5.85
CA ARG A 183 11.58 -16.92 5.42
C ARG A 183 12.57 -16.89 6.58
N THR A 184 12.19 -16.28 7.72
CA THR A 184 13.10 -16.22 8.88
C THR A 184 13.37 -17.62 9.45
N ARG A 185 12.37 -18.52 9.45
CA ARG A 185 12.57 -19.91 9.90
C ARG A 185 13.56 -20.66 9.01
N GLN A 186 13.52 -20.44 7.70
CA GLN A 186 14.47 -21.03 6.75
C GLN A 186 15.90 -20.52 6.95
N THR A 187 16.08 -19.24 7.30
CA THR A 187 17.42 -18.67 7.58
C THR A 187 17.98 -19.09 8.94
N GLY A 188 17.10 -19.41 9.90
CA GLY A 188 17.49 -19.91 11.22
C GLY A 188 17.96 -21.37 11.25
N THR A 189 17.64 -22.16 10.22
CA THR A 189 18.08 -23.56 10.09
C THR A 189 19.46 -23.69 9.44
N THR A 190 20.04 -22.61 8.90
CA THR A 190 21.35 -22.63 8.21
C THR A 190 22.52 -22.13 9.06
N VAL A 191 22.35 -21.95 10.38
CA VAL A 191 23.45 -21.55 11.28
C VAL A 191 23.64 -22.60 12.37
N ALA A 192 24.29 -23.70 11.97
CA ALA A 192 25.12 -24.50 12.85
C ALA A 192 26.48 -24.66 12.13
N GLU A 193 27.53 -24.17 12.80
CA GLU A 193 28.93 -24.02 12.39
C GLU A 193 29.55 -25.31 11.81
N SER A 194 30.59 -25.28 10.95
CA SER A 194 31.89 -24.72 11.32
C SER A 194 32.83 -24.40 10.13
N PRO A 195 33.88 -23.57 10.38
CA PRO A 195 34.67 -22.87 9.38
C PRO A 195 36.03 -23.53 9.12
N SER A 196 36.55 -23.39 7.90
CA SER A 196 38.00 -23.29 7.71
C SER A 196 38.35 -22.52 6.44
N ARG A 197 39.38 -21.69 6.63
CA ARG A 197 39.96 -20.74 5.70
C ARG A 197 40.51 -21.44 4.47
N HIS A 198 40.27 -20.88 3.28
CA HIS A 198 41.37 -20.62 2.35
C HIS A 198 41.13 -19.35 1.54
N ARG A 199 42.04 -18.41 1.76
CA ARG A 199 42.33 -17.21 0.98
C ARG A 199 42.73 -17.63 -0.43
N GLN A 200 42.08 -17.09 -1.46
CA GLN A 200 42.76 -16.72 -2.71
C GLN A 200 41.96 -15.67 -3.49
N SER A 201 42.61 -14.53 -3.65
CA SER A 201 42.34 -13.51 -4.66
C SER A 201 42.45 -14.15 -6.05
N ARG A 202 41.49 -13.86 -6.94
CA ARG A 202 41.74 -13.69 -8.37
C ARG A 202 40.60 -12.93 -9.05
N THR A 203 41.07 -12.01 -9.88
CA THR A 203 40.41 -11.10 -10.81
C THR A 203 39.72 -11.81 -11.98
N ALA A 204 38.82 -11.03 -12.60
CA ALA A 204 38.40 -11.04 -14.01
C ALA A 204 37.07 -11.74 -14.38
N ASP A 205 36.26 -10.93 -15.07
CA ASP A 205 35.31 -11.23 -16.13
C ASP A 205 33.90 -11.74 -15.79
N ALA A 206 33.01 -10.77 -15.54
CA ALA A 206 31.59 -10.92 -15.80
C ALA A 206 31.29 -10.53 -17.27
N PRO A 207 30.50 -11.32 -18.04
CA PRO A 207 30.23 -11.04 -19.44
C PRO A 207 29.40 -9.75 -19.62
N GLN A 208 29.97 -8.80 -20.34
CA GLN A 208 29.29 -7.62 -20.86
C GLN A 208 28.18 -8.07 -21.83
N THR A 209 26.94 -7.81 -21.46
CA THR A 209 25.82 -7.79 -22.40
C THR A 209 25.91 -6.47 -23.17
N THR A 210 26.36 -6.56 -24.40
CA THR A 210 26.38 -5.47 -25.39
C THR A 210 24.95 -4.98 -25.64
N SER A 211 24.70 -3.71 -25.32
CA SER A 211 23.54 -2.97 -25.79
C SER A 211 24.05 -1.76 -26.58
N PRO A 212 23.39 -1.37 -27.68
CA PRO A 212 23.98 -0.49 -28.68
C PRO A 212 24.15 0.94 -28.17
N ASP A 213 25.32 1.51 -28.45
CA ASP A 213 25.72 2.89 -28.17
C ASP A 213 24.70 3.89 -28.76
N HIS A 214 23.79 4.37 -27.91
CA HIS A 214 23.21 5.69 -28.11
C HIS A 214 24.18 6.71 -27.52
N PRO A 215 24.50 7.82 -28.21
CA PRO A 215 25.32 8.86 -27.63
C PRO A 215 24.68 9.36 -26.33
N THR A 216 25.30 9.02 -25.20
CA THR A 216 24.84 9.37 -23.85
C THR A 216 25.00 10.86 -23.68
N VAL A 217 23.98 11.62 -24.06
CA VAL A 217 23.89 13.04 -23.73
C VAL A 217 24.07 13.15 -22.21
N PRO A 218 25.08 13.90 -21.72
CA PRO A 218 25.32 14.01 -20.30
C PRO A 218 24.08 14.57 -19.60
N LEU A 219 23.56 13.80 -18.64
CA LEU A 219 22.37 14.17 -17.88
C LEU A 219 22.69 15.40 -17.03
N ARG A 220 21.84 16.43 -17.14
CA ARG A 220 22.06 17.68 -16.41
C ARG A 220 21.33 17.66 -15.05
N PRO A 221 21.93 18.21 -13.98
CA PRO A 221 21.20 18.43 -12.73
C PRO A 221 20.03 19.41 -12.92
N TYR A 222 18.91 19.15 -12.27
CA TYR A 222 17.79 20.10 -12.21
C TYR A 222 18.11 21.27 -11.26
N LYS A 223 18.04 22.50 -11.77
CA LYS A 223 18.34 23.77 -11.09
C LYS A 223 17.11 24.67 -10.99
N GLU A 224 15.93 24.07 -10.77
CA GLU A 224 14.65 24.76 -10.60
C GLU A 224 14.09 25.42 -11.88
N GLU A 225 14.48 24.96 -13.06
CA GLU A 225 14.05 25.53 -14.35
C GLU A 225 12.53 25.46 -14.59
N LEU A 226 11.81 24.61 -13.84
CA LEU A 226 10.36 24.43 -13.96
C LEU A 226 9.60 25.00 -12.75
N LYS A 227 10.28 25.76 -11.88
CA LYS A 227 9.67 26.36 -10.69
C LYS A 227 8.51 27.28 -11.04
N GLY A 228 7.41 27.15 -10.30
CA GLY A 228 6.21 27.98 -10.50
C GLY A 228 5.36 27.60 -11.71
N HIS A 229 5.82 26.68 -12.56
CA HIS A 229 4.99 26.19 -13.66
C HIS A 229 3.93 25.20 -13.17
N LEU A 230 2.72 25.35 -13.71
CA LEU A 230 1.65 24.38 -13.52
C LEU A 230 1.91 23.13 -14.36
N TYR A 231 1.71 21.98 -13.74
CA TYR A 231 1.85 20.68 -14.39
C TYR A 231 0.92 20.55 -15.61
N SER A 232 -0.35 20.95 -15.47
CA SER A 232 -1.35 20.89 -16.56
C SER A 232 -0.97 21.67 -17.81
N VAL A 233 -0.19 22.74 -17.66
CA VAL A 233 0.30 23.54 -18.79
C VAL A 233 1.51 22.87 -19.44
N LEU A 234 2.41 22.31 -18.63
CA LEU A 234 3.64 21.68 -19.13
C LEU A 234 3.40 20.29 -19.73
N SER A 235 2.47 19.50 -19.17
CA SER A 235 2.13 18.16 -19.64
C SER A 235 1.58 18.18 -21.06
N ARG A 236 0.88 19.25 -21.44
CA ARG A 236 0.32 19.47 -22.79
C ARG A 236 1.34 19.95 -23.81
N LYS A 237 2.57 20.31 -23.41
CA LYS A 237 3.59 20.78 -24.35
C LYS A 237 4.21 19.59 -25.12
N PRO A 238 4.18 19.62 -26.46
CA PRO A 238 4.83 18.59 -27.26
C PRO A 238 6.31 18.42 -26.91
N GLY A 239 6.76 17.18 -26.77
CA GLY A 239 8.15 16.85 -26.50
C GLY A 239 8.61 17.04 -25.05
N ILE A 240 7.71 17.35 -24.10
CA ILE A 240 8.08 17.51 -22.69
C ILE A 240 8.74 16.24 -22.13
N SER A 241 8.23 15.04 -22.46
CA SER A 241 8.80 13.76 -22.01
C SER A 241 10.25 13.56 -22.49
N ARG A 242 10.57 14.00 -23.71
CA ARG A 242 11.95 13.96 -24.23
C ARG A 242 12.87 14.92 -23.48
N LYS A 243 12.36 16.10 -23.09
CA LYS A 243 13.12 17.06 -22.27
C LYS A 243 13.36 16.50 -20.87
N VAL A 244 12.37 15.81 -20.28
CA VAL A 244 12.46 15.18 -18.96
C VAL A 244 13.64 14.21 -18.87
N ALA A 245 13.81 13.36 -19.88
CA ALA A 245 14.89 12.39 -19.96
C ALA A 245 16.31 13.01 -19.97
N GLY A 246 16.44 14.31 -20.24
CA GLY A 246 17.72 15.02 -20.22
C GLY A 246 18.20 15.44 -18.82
N TRP A 247 17.35 15.32 -17.79
CA TRP A 247 17.74 15.64 -16.41
C TRP A 247 18.08 14.41 -15.58
N THR A 248 18.95 14.59 -14.59
CA THR A 248 19.11 13.64 -13.49
C THR A 248 17.98 13.82 -12.48
N CYS A 249 17.51 12.72 -11.87
CA CYS A 249 16.46 12.73 -10.85
C CYS A 249 16.78 13.73 -9.73
N ALA A 250 15.87 14.67 -9.48
CA ALA A 250 16.07 15.74 -8.50
C ALA A 250 15.99 15.29 -7.03
N VAL A 251 15.65 14.02 -6.78
CA VAL A 251 15.60 13.41 -5.44
C VAL A 251 16.87 12.60 -5.20
N CYS A 252 17.05 11.46 -5.88
CA CYS A 252 18.20 10.59 -5.65
C CYS A 252 19.51 11.08 -6.29
N ARG A 253 19.44 11.92 -7.33
CA ARG A 253 20.59 12.46 -8.10
C ARG A 253 21.49 11.42 -8.75
N THR A 254 21.06 10.17 -8.85
CA THR A 254 21.84 9.07 -9.43
C THR A 254 21.25 8.50 -10.71
N ALA A 255 19.92 8.56 -10.86
CA ALA A 255 19.21 7.99 -12.00
C ALA A 255 18.75 9.07 -12.99
N PRO A 256 18.56 8.75 -14.28
CA PRO A 256 17.88 9.62 -15.22
C PRO A 256 16.44 9.92 -14.75
N ALA A 257 15.99 11.15 -14.94
CA ALA A 257 14.59 11.50 -14.76
C ALA A 257 13.75 10.89 -15.88
N ALA A 258 12.52 10.51 -15.55
CA ALA A 258 11.60 9.89 -16.48
C ALA A 258 10.20 10.49 -16.41
N VAL A 259 9.86 11.16 -15.30
CA VAL A 259 8.56 11.80 -15.10
C VAL A 259 8.73 13.20 -14.49
N LEU A 260 7.75 14.06 -14.71
CA LEU A 260 7.60 15.32 -13.96
C LEU A 260 6.70 15.08 -12.75
N ASP A 261 7.28 15.16 -11.57
CA ASP A 261 6.52 15.16 -10.33
C ASP A 261 5.86 16.53 -10.11
N HIS A 262 4.68 16.53 -9.50
CA HIS A 262 3.90 17.73 -9.23
C HIS A 262 3.13 17.64 -7.91
N CYS A 263 2.81 18.79 -7.32
CA CYS A 263 1.97 18.85 -6.13
C CYS A 263 0.52 18.57 -6.50
N HIS A 264 -0.10 17.56 -5.88
CA HIS A 264 -1.51 17.23 -6.13
C HIS A 264 -2.49 18.19 -5.43
N GLU A 265 -2.02 19.03 -4.51
CA GLU A 265 -2.85 20.07 -3.87
C GLU A 265 -2.83 21.39 -4.65
N HIS A 266 -1.65 21.83 -5.12
CA HIS A 266 -1.47 23.14 -5.75
C HIS A 266 -1.25 23.06 -7.27
N GLY A 267 -1.01 21.88 -7.84
CA GLY A 267 -0.81 21.68 -9.28
C GLY A 267 0.55 22.10 -9.83
N TYR A 268 1.45 22.67 -9.01
CA TYR A 268 2.78 23.09 -9.45
C TYR A 268 3.72 21.90 -9.66
N VAL A 269 4.51 21.95 -10.73
CA VAL A 269 5.63 21.03 -10.94
C VAL A 269 6.64 21.22 -9.82
N ARG A 270 7.11 20.10 -9.25
CA ARG A 270 8.17 20.10 -8.26
C ARG A 270 9.52 19.91 -8.95
N ALA A 271 9.70 18.80 -9.66
CA ALA A 271 10.92 18.51 -10.40
C ALA A 271 10.79 17.29 -11.33
N PRO A 272 11.72 17.12 -12.29
CA PRO A 272 11.98 15.84 -12.95
C PRO A 272 12.52 14.80 -11.96
N VAL A 273 11.93 13.61 -11.93
CA VAL A 273 12.33 12.50 -11.05
C VAL A 273 12.35 11.17 -11.79
N CYS A 274 13.11 10.19 -11.27
CA CYS A 274 13.07 8.82 -11.78
C CYS A 274 11.79 8.10 -11.31
N HIS A 275 11.43 7.00 -11.96
CA HIS A 275 10.25 6.21 -11.58
C HIS A 275 10.28 5.73 -10.14
N SER A 276 11.41 5.21 -9.68
CA SER A 276 11.52 4.68 -8.31
C SER A 276 11.24 5.76 -7.25
N CYS A 277 11.81 6.96 -7.41
CA CYS A 277 11.50 8.07 -6.51
C CYS A 277 10.03 8.49 -6.66
N ASN A 278 9.51 8.63 -7.88
CA ASN A 278 8.11 8.99 -8.08
C ASN A 278 7.14 8.01 -7.40
N THR A 279 7.38 6.71 -7.53
CA THR A 279 6.57 5.66 -6.89
C THR A 279 6.70 5.71 -5.37
N GLN A 280 7.90 6.01 -4.86
CA GLN A 280 8.13 6.11 -3.41
C GLN A 280 7.46 7.35 -2.78
N GLU A 281 7.25 8.41 -3.55
CA GLU A 281 6.54 9.62 -3.11
C GLU A 281 5.04 9.36 -2.86
N ARG A 282 4.46 8.46 -3.65
CA ARG A 282 3.01 8.26 -3.74
C ARG A 282 2.45 7.71 -2.44
N PRO A 283 1.45 8.38 -1.84
CA PRO A 283 0.74 7.82 -0.70
C PRO A 283 0.04 6.50 -1.06
N ASP A 284 0.09 5.52 -0.15
CA ASP A 284 -0.64 4.25 -0.28
C ASP A 284 -2.13 4.48 -0.02
N HIS A 285 -2.84 5.05 -1.00
CA HIS A 285 -4.26 5.35 -0.87
C HIS A 285 -5.07 4.07 -0.70
N LEU A 286 -5.78 3.99 0.43
CA LEU A 286 -6.88 3.06 0.58
C LEU A 286 -8.11 3.65 -0.10
N TYR A 287 -8.36 4.95 0.13
CA TYR A 287 -9.52 5.68 -0.40
C TYR A 287 -9.15 7.14 -0.72
N GLY A 288 -10.08 7.89 -1.32
CA GLY A 288 -9.85 9.29 -1.71
C GLY A 288 -9.47 10.20 -0.53
N ASN A 289 -9.92 9.88 0.68
CA ASN A 289 -9.59 10.60 1.91
C ASN A 289 -8.89 9.72 2.95
N ASP A 290 -8.15 8.70 2.50
CA ASP A 290 -7.59 7.69 3.39
C ASP A 290 -6.31 7.07 2.84
N ILE A 291 -5.31 6.96 3.69
CA ILE A 291 -4.00 6.39 3.35
C ILE A 291 -3.56 5.36 4.39
N ARG A 292 -2.91 4.31 3.88
CA ARG A 292 -2.11 3.40 4.69
C ARG A 292 -0.72 4.00 4.88
N VAL A 293 -0.23 4.00 6.10
CA VAL A 293 1.11 4.49 6.43
C VAL A 293 2.05 3.30 6.53
N ALA A 294 2.58 2.90 5.38
CA ALA A 294 3.51 1.77 5.28
C ALA A 294 4.96 2.14 5.64
N ASP A 295 5.82 1.13 5.64
CA ASP A 295 7.22 1.26 6.06
C ASP A 295 8.03 2.23 5.17
N HIS A 296 7.60 2.50 3.94
CA HIS A 296 8.30 3.40 3.01
C HIS A 296 8.35 4.86 3.55
N TYR A 297 7.38 5.28 4.37
CA TYR A 297 7.40 6.58 5.04
C TYR A 297 8.58 6.75 6.01
N THR A 298 9.18 5.65 6.48
CA THR A 298 10.45 5.71 7.24
C THR A 298 11.55 6.35 6.39
N ARG A 299 11.64 6.01 5.10
CA ARG A 299 12.62 6.63 4.22
C ARG A 299 12.29 8.09 3.96
N LEU A 300 11.00 8.43 3.86
CA LEU A 300 10.54 9.79 3.56
C LEU A 300 10.73 10.77 4.73
N PHE A 301 10.51 10.32 5.97
CA PHE A 301 10.54 11.18 7.16
C PHE A 301 11.72 10.93 8.11
N HIS A 302 12.52 9.87 7.88
CA HIS A 302 13.73 9.62 8.66
C HIS A 302 14.98 9.54 7.78
N THR A 303 15.14 8.50 6.94
CA THR A 303 16.43 8.23 6.27
C THR A 303 16.81 9.29 5.24
N HIS A 304 15.85 9.85 4.51
CA HIS A 304 16.04 10.82 3.43
C HIS A 304 15.15 12.05 3.61
N ALA A 305 14.88 12.42 4.86
CA ALA A 305 13.96 13.51 5.19
C ALA A 305 14.36 14.83 4.51
N ALA A 306 15.65 15.17 4.50
CA ALA A 306 16.14 16.40 3.90
C ALA A 306 15.92 16.45 2.37
N GLU A 307 16.10 15.35 1.65
CA GLU A 307 15.86 15.26 0.21
C GLU A 307 14.37 15.40 -0.12
N TRP A 308 13.52 14.70 0.64
CA TRP A 308 12.07 14.68 0.42
C TRP A 308 11.39 15.99 0.82
N LEU A 309 11.76 16.58 1.96
CA LEU A 309 11.21 17.87 2.40
C LEU A 309 11.61 18.99 1.45
N ARG A 310 12.87 19.02 0.98
CA ARG A 310 13.29 19.92 -0.10
C ARG A 310 12.44 19.72 -1.34
N HIS A 311 12.21 18.47 -1.73
CA HIS A 311 11.43 18.14 -2.91
C HIS A 311 9.96 18.58 -2.81
N TRP A 312 9.27 18.31 -1.70
CA TRP A 312 7.90 18.77 -1.48
C TRP A 312 7.81 20.31 -1.43
N HIS A 313 8.77 20.97 -0.79
CA HIS A 313 8.83 22.44 -0.71
C HIS A 313 9.32 23.14 -2.00
N ARG A 314 9.60 22.39 -3.09
CA ARG A 314 9.69 23.00 -4.42
C ARG A 314 8.35 23.54 -4.90
N CYS A 315 7.24 23.00 -4.38
CA CYS A 315 5.91 23.57 -4.61
C CYS A 315 5.80 24.92 -3.87
N PRO A 316 5.53 26.04 -4.57
CA PRO A 316 5.40 27.36 -3.94
C PRO A 316 4.32 27.41 -2.86
N GLY A 317 3.16 26.77 -3.09
CA GLY A 317 2.06 26.75 -2.11
C GLY A 317 2.41 26.03 -0.80
N CYS A 318 2.98 24.82 -0.89
CA CYS A 318 3.46 24.06 0.27
C CYS A 318 4.54 24.83 1.04
N ARG A 319 5.51 25.41 0.33
CA ARG A 319 6.58 26.21 0.94
C ARG A 319 6.06 27.46 1.64
N ALA A 320 5.15 28.21 1.01
CA ALA A 320 4.60 29.43 1.57
C ALA A 320 3.81 29.18 2.87
N ARG A 321 3.15 28.02 2.95
CA ARG A 321 2.41 27.59 4.16
C ARG A 321 3.27 26.80 5.14
N THR A 322 4.54 26.58 4.82
CA THR A 322 5.47 25.72 5.58
C THR A 322 4.80 24.38 5.95
N THR A 323 4.21 23.72 4.95
CA THR A 323 3.41 22.50 5.13
C THR A 323 3.58 21.52 3.98
N LEU A 324 3.07 20.32 4.14
CA LEU A 324 3.05 19.27 3.12
C LEU A 324 1.68 19.19 2.44
N PRO A 325 1.59 18.60 1.23
CA PRO A 325 0.30 18.21 0.67
C PRO A 325 -0.49 17.37 1.67
N LEU A 326 -1.82 17.54 1.69
CA LEU A 326 -2.70 16.92 2.69
C LEU A 326 -2.41 15.43 3.00
N PRO A 327 -2.24 14.52 2.01
CA PRO A 327 -1.94 13.11 2.31
C PRO A 327 -0.58 12.91 2.99
N HIS A 328 0.44 13.69 2.61
CA HIS A 328 1.77 13.60 3.22
C HIS A 328 1.78 14.18 4.63
N LEU A 329 1.04 15.25 4.90
CA LEU A 329 0.85 15.77 6.26
C LEU A 329 0.10 14.75 7.13
N ALA A 330 -0.94 14.10 6.60
CA ALA A 330 -1.67 13.04 7.29
C ALA A 330 -0.74 11.86 7.61
N ALA A 331 0.08 11.42 6.65
CA ALA A 331 1.05 10.33 6.84
C ALA A 331 2.10 10.69 7.89
N TRP A 332 2.65 11.91 7.81
CA TRP A 332 3.58 12.43 8.79
C TRP A 332 2.95 12.45 10.19
N THR A 333 1.71 12.92 10.31
CA THR A 333 0.97 12.96 11.59
C THR A 333 0.89 11.57 12.21
N ALA A 334 0.51 10.56 11.44
CA ALA A 334 0.51 9.19 11.95
C ALA A 334 1.90 8.65 12.27
N HIS A 335 2.85 8.82 11.36
CA HIS A 335 4.16 8.16 11.42
C HIS A 335 5.09 8.78 12.45
N ILE A 336 4.97 10.08 12.70
CA ILE A 336 5.82 10.85 13.60
C ILE A 336 5.04 11.26 14.84
N ALA A 337 4.01 12.10 14.70
CA ALA A 337 3.33 12.73 15.84
C ALA A 337 2.55 11.71 16.70
N CYS A 338 1.90 10.73 16.08
CA CYS A 338 1.09 9.72 16.78
C CYS A 338 1.82 8.39 17.01
N ARG A 339 3.09 8.27 16.62
CA ARG A 339 3.88 7.04 16.81
C ARG A 339 3.92 6.56 18.27
N PRO A 340 4.05 7.44 19.29
CA PRO A 340 4.06 7.01 20.70
C PRO A 340 2.73 6.40 21.17
N LEU A 341 1.62 6.73 20.51
CA LEU A 341 0.27 6.22 20.86
C LEU A 341 0.04 4.79 20.37
N ARG A 342 0.92 4.30 19.49
CA ARG A 342 0.77 3.01 18.84
C ARG A 342 0.93 1.88 19.87
N PRO A 343 0.03 0.88 19.90
CA PRO A 343 0.15 -0.23 20.84
C PRO A 343 1.47 -0.95 20.63
N THR A 344 2.10 -1.38 21.72
CA THR A 344 3.36 -2.12 21.68
C THR A 344 3.17 -3.51 22.24
N HIS A 345 3.63 -4.51 21.49
CA HIS A 345 3.58 -5.91 21.91
C HIS A 345 4.98 -6.43 22.14
N ARG A 346 5.08 -7.47 22.98
CA ARG A 346 6.35 -8.14 23.25
C ARG A 346 6.91 -8.68 21.94
N ASP A 347 8.16 -8.37 21.67
CA ASP A 347 8.85 -8.94 20.52
C ASP A 347 9.13 -10.42 20.82
N PRO A 348 8.61 -11.37 20.02
CA PRO A 348 8.90 -12.79 20.24
C PRO A 348 10.40 -13.12 20.11
N ARG A 349 11.22 -12.21 19.56
CA ARG A 349 12.68 -12.35 19.45
C ARG A 349 13.45 -11.63 20.57
N SER A 350 12.78 -11.00 21.53
CA SER A 350 13.45 -10.30 22.64
C SER A 350 12.67 -10.45 23.94
N SER A 351 13.36 -10.94 24.99
CA SER A 351 12.76 -11.06 26.33
C SER A 351 12.42 -9.71 26.97
N ARG A 352 13.04 -8.61 26.50
CA ARG A 352 12.88 -7.24 27.04
C ARG A 352 12.33 -6.22 26.03
N GLY A 353 12.28 -6.55 24.74
CA GLY A 353 11.85 -5.62 23.69
C GLY A 353 10.32 -5.57 23.52
N ARG A 354 9.75 -4.37 23.51
CA ARG A 354 8.40 -4.11 22.99
C ARG A 354 8.51 -3.39 21.65
N LYS A 355 7.71 -3.81 20.67
CA LYS A 355 7.69 -3.19 19.33
C LYS A 355 6.29 -2.67 19.00
N PRO A 356 6.16 -1.51 18.35
CA PRO A 356 4.87 -1.04 17.87
C PRO A 356 4.22 -2.07 16.94
N CYS A 357 2.95 -2.41 17.17
CA CYS A 357 2.18 -3.35 16.35
C CYS A 357 1.23 -2.65 15.37
N GLY A 358 0.63 -3.47 14.50
CA GLY A 358 -0.42 -3.05 13.56
C GLY A 358 0.14 -2.26 12.38
N ALA A 359 -0.72 -1.83 11.48
CA ALA A 359 -0.44 -0.87 10.42
C ALA A 359 -1.11 0.46 10.78
N LEU A 360 -0.40 1.56 10.60
CA LEU A 360 -1.00 2.88 10.80
C LEU A 360 -1.85 3.23 9.57
N ARG A 361 -2.98 3.87 9.83
CA ARG A 361 -3.89 4.38 8.82
C ARG A 361 -4.34 5.77 9.23
N VAL A 362 -4.50 6.63 8.25
CA VAL A 362 -5.07 7.97 8.48
C VAL A 362 -6.15 8.23 7.47
N SER A 363 -7.34 8.53 7.97
CA SER A 363 -8.44 9.08 7.19
C SER A 363 -8.66 10.54 7.56
N TRP A 364 -9.29 11.31 6.69
CA TRP A 364 -9.68 12.68 7.01
C TRP A 364 -11.09 13.04 6.55
N THR A 365 -11.76 13.87 7.34
CA THR A 365 -12.97 14.57 6.91
C THR A 365 -12.59 15.87 6.21
N GLY A 366 -13.46 16.42 5.37
CA GLY A 366 -13.20 17.66 4.63
C GLY A 366 -12.64 17.43 3.22
N SER A 367 -11.98 18.45 2.68
CA SER A 367 -11.52 18.49 1.29
C SER A 367 -10.08 18.98 1.19
N HIS A 368 -9.33 18.43 0.23
CA HIS A 368 -8.00 18.92 -0.14
C HIS A 368 -8.00 20.37 -0.66
N HIS A 369 -9.17 20.90 -1.05
CA HIS A 369 -9.33 22.31 -1.42
C HIS A 369 -9.49 23.25 -0.21
N ALA A 370 -9.84 22.71 0.97
CA ALA A 370 -9.99 23.45 2.21
C ALA A 370 -9.32 22.71 3.37
N PRO A 371 -8.01 22.43 3.27
CA PRO A 371 -7.32 21.51 4.17
C PRO A 371 -7.39 21.97 5.62
N ALA A 372 -7.46 23.28 5.87
CA ALA A 372 -7.59 23.85 7.22
C ALA A 372 -8.88 23.46 7.97
N SER A 373 -9.88 22.92 7.28
CA SER A 373 -11.11 22.38 7.87
C SER A 373 -11.04 20.86 8.13
N CYS A 374 -9.98 20.20 7.66
CA CYS A 374 -9.87 18.75 7.76
C CYS A 374 -9.56 18.32 9.20
N GLN A 375 -10.11 17.18 9.59
CA GLN A 375 -9.77 16.48 10.82
C GLN A 375 -9.22 15.10 10.48
N PHE A 376 -7.98 14.83 10.90
CA PHE A 376 -7.34 13.53 10.74
C PHE A 376 -7.84 12.58 11.81
N THR A 377 -8.16 11.35 11.40
CA THR A 377 -8.42 10.23 12.29
C THR A 377 -7.28 9.24 12.10
N VAL A 378 -6.38 9.18 13.07
CA VAL A 378 -5.27 8.26 13.08
C VAL A 378 -5.71 6.98 13.77
N ALA A 379 -5.63 5.86 13.07
CA ALA A 379 -5.98 4.56 13.61
C ALA A 379 -4.83 3.57 13.45
N VAL A 380 -4.85 2.55 14.31
CA VAL A 380 -4.07 1.34 14.11
C VAL A 380 -5.02 0.23 13.69
N ASP A 381 -4.73 -0.37 12.54
CA ASP A 381 -5.38 -1.58 12.08
C ASP A 381 -4.40 -2.76 12.21
N LEU A 382 -4.88 -3.99 12.12
CA LEU A 382 -4.03 -5.18 11.90
C LEU A 382 -3.07 -5.52 13.06
N CYS A 383 -3.38 -5.08 14.28
CA CYS A 383 -2.57 -5.46 15.44
C CYS A 383 -2.73 -6.97 15.70
N PRO A 384 -1.64 -7.72 16.00
CA PRO A 384 -1.72 -9.16 16.26
C PRO A 384 -2.63 -9.58 17.41
N SER A 385 -2.97 -8.66 18.33
CA SER A 385 -3.94 -8.89 19.41
C SER A 385 -5.40 -8.70 18.97
N GLY A 386 -5.67 -8.36 17.71
CA GLY A 386 -7.00 -7.99 17.24
C GLY A 386 -7.43 -6.57 17.63
N GLU A 387 -6.54 -5.78 18.23
CA GLU A 387 -6.84 -4.39 18.59
C GLU A 387 -6.89 -3.50 17.34
N HIS A 388 -8.11 -3.11 16.97
CA HIS A 388 -8.40 -1.98 16.09
C HIS A 388 -8.86 -0.82 16.96
N ARG A 389 -8.12 0.29 16.94
CA ARG A 389 -8.55 1.48 17.68
C ARG A 389 -8.11 2.76 16.99
N VAL A 390 -8.94 3.78 17.16
CA VAL A 390 -8.54 5.16 16.89
C VAL A 390 -7.50 5.56 17.94
N LEU A 391 -6.35 6.01 17.48
CA LEU A 391 -5.26 6.50 18.31
C LEU A 391 -5.44 7.98 18.65
N ALA A 392 -5.87 8.77 17.68
CA ALA A 392 -6.06 10.21 17.84
C ALA A 392 -6.99 10.79 16.78
N HIS A 393 -7.68 11.86 17.14
CA HIS A 393 -8.25 12.81 16.20
C HIS A 393 -7.39 14.08 16.22
N VAL A 394 -6.84 14.48 15.08
CA VAL A 394 -5.92 15.61 14.99
C VAL A 394 -6.43 16.60 13.95
N PRO A 395 -6.85 17.81 14.35
CA PRO A 395 -7.20 18.88 13.40
C PRO A 395 -6.01 19.20 12.48
N TYR A 396 -6.27 19.54 11.22
CA TYR A 396 -5.21 19.91 10.27
C TYR A 396 -4.32 21.03 10.80
N ARG A 397 -4.89 22.05 11.45
CA ARG A 397 -4.13 23.19 12.00
C ARG A 397 -3.09 22.74 13.03
N GLU A 398 -3.50 21.86 13.94
CA GLU A 398 -2.62 21.27 14.94
C GLU A 398 -1.52 20.42 14.29
N ALA A 399 -1.88 19.60 13.30
CA ALA A 399 -0.91 18.81 12.54
C ALA A 399 0.11 19.69 11.82
N ALA A 400 -0.34 20.78 11.18
CA ALA A 400 0.51 21.73 10.48
C ALA A 400 1.43 22.50 11.43
N GLU A 401 0.95 22.88 12.62
CA GLU A 401 1.77 23.49 13.67
C GLU A 401 2.87 22.55 14.16
N ARG A 402 2.51 21.31 14.51
CA ARG A 402 3.50 20.31 14.94
C ARG A 402 4.50 20.00 13.82
N PHE A 403 4.04 19.95 12.58
CA PHE A 403 4.92 19.76 11.43
C PHE A 403 5.92 20.90 11.28
N ARG A 404 5.50 22.16 11.44
CA ARG A 404 6.39 23.33 11.36
C ARG A 404 7.51 23.26 12.39
N THR A 405 7.17 22.94 13.65
CA THR A 405 8.17 22.76 14.71
C THR A 405 9.14 21.62 14.36
N TRP A 406 8.60 20.46 13.96
CA TRP A 406 9.41 19.31 13.58
C TRP A 406 10.31 19.58 12.36
N LEU A 407 9.83 20.34 11.38
CA LEU A 407 10.59 20.74 10.20
C LEU A 407 11.78 21.62 10.59
N ALA A 408 11.56 22.60 11.48
CA ALA A 408 12.61 23.49 11.98
C ALA A 408 13.70 22.74 12.73
N GLU A 409 13.34 21.69 13.47
CA GLU A 409 14.30 20.82 14.18
C GLU A 409 15.01 19.84 13.25
N THR A 410 14.28 19.23 12.31
CA THR A 410 14.79 18.13 11.49
C THR A 410 15.60 18.62 10.29
N VAL A 411 15.14 19.70 9.63
CA VAL A 411 15.80 20.26 8.44
C VAL A 411 15.74 21.80 8.49
N PRO A 412 16.53 22.46 9.36
CA PRO A 412 16.48 23.91 9.57
C PRO A 412 16.64 24.73 8.29
N ALA A 413 17.47 24.27 7.34
CA ALA A 413 17.66 24.94 6.05
C ALA A 413 16.36 25.00 5.22
N VAL A 414 15.56 23.92 5.21
CA VAL A 414 14.26 23.90 4.50
C VAL A 414 13.23 24.75 5.23
N ALA A 415 13.27 24.76 6.56
CA ALA A 415 12.41 25.60 7.37
C ALA A 415 12.70 27.10 7.13
N ALA A 416 13.98 27.49 7.05
CA ALA A 416 14.40 28.86 6.81
C ALA A 416 14.03 29.37 5.40
N GLU A 417 14.01 28.47 4.41
CA GLU A 417 13.53 28.78 3.05
C GLU A 417 11.99 28.83 2.94
N ALA A 418 11.28 28.35 3.97
CA ALA A 418 9.82 28.28 4.02
C ALA A 418 9.23 29.43 4.83
N GLY A 419 8.14 30.02 4.35
CA GLY A 419 7.50 31.14 5.02
C GLY A 419 6.65 32.02 4.11
N PRO A 420 5.88 32.95 4.70
CA PRO A 420 4.93 33.81 4.00
C PRO A 420 5.58 34.89 3.10
N ASP A 421 6.90 35.09 3.15
CA ASP A 421 7.60 36.20 2.46
C ASP A 421 7.80 36.04 0.94
N ARG A 422 6.91 35.30 0.27
CA ARG A 422 6.82 35.26 -1.20
C ARG A 422 5.37 35.34 -1.69
N LEU A 423 4.54 36.10 -0.98
CA LEU A 423 3.09 36.18 -1.21
C LEU A 423 2.65 37.21 -2.27
N ASP A 424 3.56 37.86 -3.00
CA ASP A 424 3.15 38.73 -4.11
C ASP A 424 2.68 37.94 -5.35
N ASP A 425 3.01 36.65 -5.46
CA ASP A 425 2.77 35.83 -6.65
C ASP A 425 1.81 34.64 -6.45
N LEU A 426 1.25 34.43 -5.25
CA LEU A 426 0.30 33.33 -5.04
C LEU A 426 -1.12 33.76 -5.40
N PRO A 427 -1.83 33.02 -6.27
CA PRO A 427 -3.22 33.31 -6.54
C PRO A 427 -4.05 33.19 -5.26
N THR A 428 -4.67 34.29 -4.85
CA THR A 428 -5.56 34.43 -3.68
C THR A 428 -6.84 33.58 -3.77
N ARG A 429 -7.06 32.91 -4.91
CA ARG A 429 -8.17 31.97 -5.12
C ARG A 429 -7.63 30.61 -5.50
N PHE A 430 -7.97 29.59 -4.71
CA PHE A 430 -8.00 28.21 -5.18
C PHE A 430 -8.99 28.17 -6.34
N ARG A 431 -8.50 28.04 -7.58
CA ARG A 431 -9.39 27.75 -8.70
C ARG A 431 -9.79 26.28 -8.63
N PRO A 432 -11.05 25.94 -8.94
CA PRO A 432 -11.43 24.56 -9.13
C PRO A 432 -10.50 23.98 -10.19
N VAL A 433 -9.88 22.85 -9.88
CA VAL A 433 -9.25 22.05 -10.93
C VAL A 433 -10.39 21.69 -11.87
N ILE A 434 -10.35 22.23 -13.09
CA ILE A 434 -11.10 21.66 -14.20
C ILE A 434 -10.61 20.22 -14.24
N ALA A 435 -11.47 19.29 -13.85
CA ALA A 435 -11.20 17.87 -14.01
C ALA A 435 -10.72 17.70 -15.45
N ASP A 436 -9.50 17.20 -15.63
CA ASP A 436 -8.97 16.95 -16.96
C ASP A 436 -9.85 15.84 -17.55
N THR A 437 -10.87 16.26 -18.29
CA THR A 437 -11.80 15.40 -19.03
C THR A 437 -11.13 14.87 -20.30
N SER A 438 -9.91 15.34 -20.60
CA SER A 438 -9.09 14.78 -21.67
C SER A 438 -8.45 13.47 -21.18
N SER A 439 -8.73 12.40 -21.92
CA SER A 439 -8.29 11.02 -21.66
C SER A 439 -6.77 10.85 -21.62
N GLU A 440 -5.98 11.82 -22.08
CA GLU A 440 -4.52 11.76 -22.09
C GLU A 440 -3.88 12.17 -20.76
N GLY A 441 -4.45 13.16 -20.04
CA GLY A 441 -3.95 13.62 -18.74
C GLY A 441 -4.19 12.62 -17.61
N GLN A 442 -5.09 11.66 -17.84
CA GLN A 442 -5.37 10.62 -16.87
C GLN A 442 -4.25 9.58 -16.77
N ALA A 443 -3.47 9.37 -17.83
CA ALA A 443 -2.53 8.26 -17.92
C ALA A 443 -1.25 8.40 -17.03
N LEU A 444 -1.28 9.30 -16.05
CA LEU A 444 -0.25 9.55 -15.03
C LEU A 444 -0.80 9.60 -13.59
N PHE A 445 -2.10 9.34 -13.39
CA PHE A 445 -2.65 8.96 -12.07
C PHE A 445 -2.33 7.50 -11.80
#